data_AF-A0A7X7DRV0-F1
#
_entry.id   AF-A0A7X7DRV0-F1
#
_cell.length_a   1.000
_cell.length_b   1.000
_cell.length_c   1.000
_cell.angle_alpha   90.00
_cell.angle_beta   90.00
_cell.angle_gamma   90.00
#
_symmetry.space_group_name_H-M   'P 1'
#
loop_
_entity.id
_entity.type
_entity.pdbx_description
1 polymer ?
#
loop_
_entity_poly.entity_id
_entity_poly.type
_entity_poly.pdbx_seq_one_letter_code
_entity_poly.pdbx_strand_id
1 'polypeptide(L)'
;MAMTNYERVGKGMELLKKGLAPFVEREIRSAWPKDFLVRAQGYFPDDRPAQRPVTEWDALILLKLMRSAWNDVFRNILGKSERTLVNELIDWRNAWAHQESFSGDDTDRALDSMARLLTAVSAREADEVGKMKMELRRLIFDEQVRGEKRKAGGSLIEMAGAGALKPWREVVLPHADVAGGRYQQAEFAADLWQVHLGEGPDEYRDPREFFRRTYLTESLRRLLVGAVQRLSGRGADPVVQLQTNFGGGKTHSMLALFHLFSGLSPSELPGVEEVFASAGLGSGEQLPSVRK
;
A
#
# COMPACT_ATOMS: atom_id res chain seq x y z
N MET A 1 15.09 5.12 -11.70
CA MET A 1 14.43 6.38 -11.32
C MET A 1 12.93 6.13 -11.30
N ALA A 2 12.19 6.71 -10.35
CA ALA A 2 10.74 6.58 -10.31
C ALA A 2 10.13 7.39 -11.46
N MET A 3 9.18 6.79 -12.19
CA MET A 3 8.50 7.44 -13.32
C MET A 3 7.68 8.64 -12.84
N THR A 4 7.86 9.79 -13.47
CA THR A 4 7.14 11.03 -13.18
C THR A 4 5.68 10.95 -13.65
N ASN A 5 4.83 11.84 -13.14
CA ASN A 5 3.43 11.94 -13.56
C ASN A 5 3.29 12.18 -15.08
N TYR A 6 4.09 13.10 -15.62
CA TYR A 6 4.14 13.38 -17.06
C TYR A 6 4.52 12.14 -17.90
N GLU A 7 5.53 11.39 -17.46
CA GLU A 7 5.94 10.13 -18.12
C GLU A 7 4.88 9.04 -18.01
N ARG A 8 4.15 8.96 -16.88
CA ARG A 8 3.04 8.02 -16.69
C ARG A 8 1.90 8.30 -17.67
N VAL A 9 1.51 9.57 -17.83
CA VAL A 9 0.49 9.97 -18.81
C VAL A 9 0.95 9.63 -20.23
N GLY A 10 2.20 9.96 -20.57
CA GLY A 10 2.78 9.64 -21.89
C GLY A 10 2.76 8.13 -22.19
N LYS A 11 3.21 7.31 -21.22
CA LYS A 11 3.15 5.84 -21.36
C LYS A 11 1.70 5.34 -21.47
N GLY A 12 0.77 5.94 -20.72
CA GLY A 12 -0.66 5.67 -20.84
C GLY A 12 -1.21 5.97 -22.24
N MET A 13 -0.81 7.08 -22.86
CA MET A 13 -1.20 7.46 -24.22
C MET A 13 -0.68 6.48 -25.28
N GLU A 14 0.53 5.94 -25.11
CA GLU A 14 1.07 4.91 -26.00
C GLU A 14 0.29 3.59 -25.91
N LEU A 15 -0.09 3.18 -24.69
CA LEU A 15 -0.94 2.01 -24.48
C LEU A 15 -2.36 2.23 -25.03
N LEU A 16 -2.88 3.45 -24.84
CA LEU A 16 -4.17 3.86 -25.40
C LEU A 16 -4.16 3.75 -26.93
N LYS A 17 -3.13 4.29 -27.58
CA LYS A 17 -2.91 4.16 -29.03
C LYS A 17 -2.90 2.68 -29.43
N LYS A 18 -2.05 1.87 -28.79
CA LYS A 18 -1.86 0.45 -29.12
C LYS A 18 -3.17 -0.35 -29.02
N GLY A 19 -3.99 -0.09 -28.00
CA GLY A 19 -5.26 -0.76 -27.81
C GLY A 19 -6.40 -0.23 -28.68
N LEU A 20 -6.45 1.08 -28.96
CA LEU A 20 -7.51 1.69 -29.76
C LEU A 20 -7.34 1.49 -31.26
N ALA A 21 -6.11 1.53 -31.79
CA ALA A 21 -5.90 1.57 -33.23
C ALA A 21 -6.51 0.35 -33.97
N PRO A 22 -6.34 -0.90 -33.50
CA PRO A 22 -6.95 -2.07 -34.14
C PRO A 22 -8.48 -2.05 -34.07
N PHE A 23 -9.05 -1.56 -32.96
CA PHE A 23 -10.50 -1.40 -32.81
C PHE A 23 -11.03 -0.38 -33.82
N VAL A 24 -10.45 0.82 -33.84
CA VAL A 24 -10.87 1.91 -34.73
C VAL A 24 -10.81 1.47 -36.18
N GLU A 25 -9.70 0.85 -36.59
CA GLU A 25 -9.53 0.37 -37.96
C GLU A 25 -10.58 -0.68 -38.36
N ARG A 26 -10.87 -1.64 -37.48
CA ARG A 26 -11.89 -2.65 -37.72
C ARG A 26 -13.27 -2.01 -37.91
N GLU A 27 -13.65 -1.08 -37.04
CA GLU A 27 -14.98 -0.48 -37.09
C GLU A 27 -15.18 0.43 -38.30
N ILE A 28 -14.19 1.24 -38.67
CA ILE A 28 -14.30 2.06 -39.89
C ILE A 28 -14.28 1.22 -41.17
N ARG A 29 -13.54 0.10 -41.20
CA ARG A 29 -13.55 -0.83 -42.34
C ARG A 29 -14.91 -1.52 -42.49
N SER A 30 -15.52 -1.88 -41.37
CA SER A 30 -16.87 -2.46 -41.34
C SER A 30 -17.92 -1.46 -41.83
N ALA A 31 -17.85 -0.21 -41.35
CA ALA A 31 -18.78 0.85 -41.74
C ALA A 31 -18.56 1.34 -43.19
N TRP A 32 -17.32 1.40 -43.67
CA TRP A 32 -16.96 1.96 -44.98
C TRP A 32 -16.07 1.01 -45.82
N PRO A 33 -16.57 -0.14 -46.31
CA PRO A 33 -15.74 -1.20 -46.88
C PRO A 33 -14.83 -0.83 -48.06
N LYS A 34 -15.21 0.18 -48.86
CA LYS A 34 -14.49 0.57 -50.09
C LYS A 34 -13.48 1.71 -49.89
N ASP A 35 -13.85 2.71 -49.08
CA ASP A 35 -13.13 4.00 -49.02
C ASP A 35 -12.80 4.43 -47.57
N PHE A 36 -12.69 3.48 -46.63
CA PHE A 36 -12.55 3.81 -45.21
C PHE A 36 -11.41 4.78 -44.90
N LEU A 37 -10.23 4.65 -45.56
CA LEU A 37 -9.11 5.58 -45.35
C LEU A 37 -9.41 6.98 -45.86
N VAL A 38 -9.97 7.10 -47.07
CA VAL A 38 -10.28 8.40 -47.68
C VAL A 38 -11.34 9.13 -46.85
N ARG A 39 -12.38 8.41 -46.39
CA ARG A 39 -13.40 8.96 -45.49
C ARG A 39 -12.84 9.34 -44.14
N ALA A 40 -12.04 8.47 -43.51
CA ALA A 40 -11.42 8.78 -42.22
C ALA A 40 -10.52 10.01 -42.29
N GLN A 41 -9.70 10.14 -43.35
CA GLN A 41 -8.88 11.31 -43.60
C GLN A 41 -9.69 12.57 -43.93
N GLY A 42 -10.88 12.41 -44.52
CA GLY A 42 -11.81 13.51 -44.81
C GLY A 42 -12.30 14.27 -43.57
N TYR A 43 -12.25 13.66 -42.38
CA TYR A 43 -12.54 14.34 -41.11
C TYR A 43 -11.40 15.27 -40.64
N PHE A 44 -10.26 15.29 -41.35
CA PHE A 44 -9.08 16.08 -41.01
C PHE A 44 -8.59 16.90 -42.23
N PRO A 45 -9.39 17.84 -42.76
CA PRO A 45 -9.03 18.57 -43.98
C PRO A 45 -7.72 19.37 -43.85
N ASP A 46 -7.48 19.97 -42.68
CA ASP A 46 -6.35 20.87 -42.41
C ASP A 46 -5.14 20.19 -41.74
N ASP A 47 -5.30 18.95 -41.26
CA ASP A 47 -4.30 18.23 -40.46
C ASP A 47 -4.36 16.73 -40.79
N ARG A 48 -4.22 16.40 -42.09
CA ARG A 48 -4.32 15.02 -42.55
C ARG A 48 -3.18 14.20 -41.93
N PRO A 49 -3.49 13.06 -41.29
CA PRO A 49 -2.44 12.12 -40.91
C PRO A 49 -1.61 11.77 -42.14
N ALA A 50 -0.30 11.57 -41.93
CA ALA A 50 0.59 11.03 -42.97
C ALA A 50 -0.04 9.78 -43.60
N GLN A 51 0.33 9.43 -44.85
CA GLN A 51 -0.14 8.22 -45.55
C GLN A 51 0.39 6.93 -44.87
N ARG A 52 -0.03 6.71 -43.63
CA ARG A 52 0.33 5.60 -42.76
C ARG A 52 -0.93 4.80 -42.44
N PRO A 53 -0.80 3.49 -42.19
CA PRO A 53 -1.89 2.67 -41.68
C PRO A 53 -2.51 3.28 -40.41
N VAL A 54 -3.81 3.04 -40.19
CA VAL A 54 -4.54 3.54 -39.02
C VAL A 54 -3.92 3.03 -37.72
N THR A 55 -3.34 1.83 -37.73
CA THR A 55 -2.55 1.28 -36.62
C THR A 55 -1.39 2.17 -36.16
N GLU A 56 -0.84 3.01 -37.03
CA GLU A 56 0.30 3.87 -36.72
C GLU A 56 -0.11 5.29 -36.30
N TRP A 57 -1.38 5.64 -36.41
CA TRP A 57 -1.88 6.98 -36.08
C TRP A 57 -1.67 7.28 -34.59
N ASP A 58 -1.44 8.56 -34.28
CA ASP A 58 -1.30 8.97 -32.89
C ASP A 58 -2.63 8.90 -32.13
N ALA A 59 -2.56 8.83 -30.80
CA ALA A 59 -3.74 8.70 -29.94
C ALA A 59 -4.78 9.81 -30.14
N LEU A 60 -4.36 11.07 -30.38
CA LEU A 60 -5.29 12.18 -30.60
C LEU A 60 -6.01 12.07 -31.92
N ILE A 61 -5.33 11.64 -32.99
CA ILE A 61 -5.97 11.46 -34.29
C ILE A 61 -7.04 10.37 -34.19
N LEU A 62 -6.72 9.25 -33.52
CA LEU A 62 -7.68 8.19 -33.25
C LEU A 62 -8.89 8.69 -32.44
N LEU A 63 -8.65 9.41 -31.34
CA LEU A 63 -9.71 9.96 -30.50
C LEU A 63 -10.57 11.01 -31.21
N LYS A 64 -9.95 11.92 -31.99
CA LYS A 64 -10.67 12.91 -32.80
C LYS A 64 -11.52 12.22 -33.86
N LEU A 65 -11.04 11.16 -34.50
CA LEU A 65 -11.82 10.38 -35.46
C LEU A 65 -13.02 9.74 -34.77
N MET A 66 -12.81 9.12 -33.60
CA MET A 66 -13.90 8.55 -32.79
C MET A 66 -14.95 9.62 -32.45
N ARG A 67 -14.53 10.82 -32.04
CA ARG A 67 -15.43 11.94 -31.75
C ARG A 67 -16.23 12.39 -32.98
N SER A 68 -15.58 12.55 -34.12
CA SER A 68 -16.20 13.11 -35.33
C SER A 68 -17.10 12.11 -36.05
N ALA A 69 -16.67 10.85 -36.17
CA ALA A 69 -17.43 9.77 -36.79
C ALA A 69 -18.29 8.99 -35.77
N TRP A 70 -18.61 9.60 -34.63
CA TRP A 70 -19.32 8.93 -33.53
C TRP A 70 -20.66 8.35 -33.98
N ASN A 71 -21.49 9.17 -34.63
CA ASN A 71 -22.84 8.76 -35.07
C ASN A 71 -22.79 7.80 -36.26
N ASP A 72 -21.75 7.89 -37.08
CA ASP A 72 -21.63 7.15 -38.33
C ASP A 72 -21.04 5.76 -38.11
N VAL A 73 -20.21 5.58 -37.09
CA VAL A 73 -19.46 4.34 -36.84
C VAL A 73 -19.64 3.84 -35.40
N PHE A 74 -19.25 4.64 -34.41
CA PHE A 74 -18.99 4.14 -33.05
C PHE A 74 -20.23 4.00 -32.16
N ARG A 75 -21.32 4.71 -32.45
CA ARG A 75 -22.57 4.69 -31.66
C ARG A 75 -23.23 3.32 -31.59
N ASN A 76 -22.95 2.44 -32.55
CA ASN A 76 -23.51 1.09 -32.59
C ASN A 76 -22.88 0.14 -31.55
N ILE A 77 -21.71 0.49 -31.02
CA ILE A 77 -20.92 -0.36 -30.12
C ILE A 77 -20.66 0.32 -28.78
N LEU A 78 -20.42 1.63 -28.79
CA LEU A 78 -20.07 2.42 -27.62
C LEU A 78 -21.21 3.37 -27.25
N GLY A 79 -21.39 3.58 -25.94
CA GLY A 79 -22.45 4.40 -25.38
C GLY A 79 -22.05 5.86 -25.16
N LYS A 80 -22.97 6.62 -24.55
CA LYS A 80 -22.74 8.04 -24.24
C LYS A 80 -21.56 8.24 -23.28
N SER A 81 -21.36 7.31 -22.35
CA SER A 81 -20.27 7.36 -21.37
C SER A 81 -18.91 7.33 -22.04
N GLU A 82 -18.72 6.42 -23.00
CA GLU A 82 -17.46 6.28 -23.74
C GLU A 82 -17.20 7.50 -24.62
N ARG A 83 -18.25 8.12 -25.19
CA ARG A 83 -18.11 9.40 -25.91
C ARG A 83 -17.56 10.50 -25.02
N THR A 84 -18.01 10.56 -23.77
CA THR A 84 -17.48 11.52 -22.79
C THR A 84 -16.01 11.23 -22.49
N LEU A 85 -15.64 9.96 -22.29
CA LEU A 85 -14.24 9.57 -22.07
C LEU A 85 -13.35 9.94 -23.25
N VAL A 86 -13.82 9.76 -24.48
CA VAL A 86 -13.07 10.16 -25.68
C VAL A 86 -12.76 11.67 -25.68
N ASN A 87 -13.73 12.51 -25.34
CA ASN A 87 -13.51 13.96 -25.25
C ASN A 87 -12.50 14.31 -24.14
N GLU A 88 -12.65 13.71 -22.97
CA GLU A 88 -11.74 13.96 -21.85
C GLU A 88 -10.30 13.52 -22.18
N LEU A 89 -10.12 12.39 -22.87
CA LEU A 89 -8.80 11.90 -23.28
C LEU A 89 -8.14 12.80 -24.34
N ILE A 90 -8.94 13.48 -25.18
CA ILE A 90 -8.42 14.52 -26.08
C ILE A 90 -7.82 15.67 -25.26
N ASP A 91 -8.51 16.11 -24.21
CA ASP A 91 -8.05 17.19 -23.34
C ASP A 91 -6.76 16.78 -22.60
N TRP A 92 -6.72 15.57 -22.03
CA TRP A 92 -5.49 15.04 -21.41
C TRP A 92 -4.31 14.92 -22.37
N ARG A 93 -4.55 14.51 -23.63
CA ARG A 93 -3.50 14.43 -24.65
C ARG A 93 -3.00 15.82 -25.02
N ASN A 94 -3.89 16.80 -25.16
CA ASN A 94 -3.50 18.17 -25.47
C ASN A 94 -2.65 18.78 -24.34
N ALA A 95 -3.10 18.66 -23.09
CA ALA A 95 -2.34 19.10 -21.92
C ALA A 95 -0.95 18.45 -21.86
N TRP A 96 -0.85 17.15 -22.15
CA TRP A 96 0.42 16.44 -22.23
C TRP A 96 1.31 16.98 -23.36
N ALA A 97 0.76 17.20 -24.55
CA ALA A 97 1.52 17.76 -25.68
C ALA A 97 2.01 19.19 -25.42
N HIS A 98 1.28 19.97 -24.60
CA HIS A 98 1.68 21.30 -24.15
C HIS A 98 2.66 21.30 -22.97
N GLN A 99 3.11 20.12 -22.52
CA GLN A 99 4.04 19.97 -21.38
C GLN A 99 3.50 20.56 -20.07
N GLU A 100 2.19 20.51 -19.87
CA GLU A 100 1.56 20.96 -18.64
C GLU A 100 1.96 20.07 -17.44
N SER A 101 1.90 20.65 -16.24
CA SER A 101 2.18 19.91 -15.00
C SER A 101 0.97 19.08 -14.59
N PHE A 102 1.17 17.78 -14.34
CA PHE A 102 0.13 16.88 -13.86
C PHE A 102 0.27 16.62 -12.36
N SER A 103 -0.80 16.84 -11.61
CA SER A 103 -0.89 16.36 -10.23
C SER A 103 -1.06 14.84 -10.18
N GLY A 104 -0.93 14.25 -8.98
CA GLY A 104 -1.22 12.82 -8.78
C GLY A 104 -2.67 12.48 -9.12
N ASP A 105 -3.61 13.34 -8.76
CA ASP A 105 -5.04 13.14 -9.01
C ASP A 105 -5.37 13.30 -10.50
N ASP A 106 -4.78 14.28 -11.20
CA ASP A 106 -4.94 14.43 -12.66
C ASP A 106 -4.40 13.20 -13.40
N THR A 107 -3.25 12.70 -12.96
CA THR A 107 -2.63 11.50 -13.54
C THR A 107 -3.49 10.26 -13.28
N ASP A 108 -4.04 10.11 -12.07
CA ASP A 108 -4.97 9.02 -11.76
C ASP A 108 -6.23 9.09 -12.63
N ARG A 109 -6.79 10.29 -12.81
CA ARG A 109 -7.97 10.51 -13.64
C ARG A 109 -7.70 10.18 -15.11
N ALA A 110 -6.59 10.66 -15.66
CA ALA A 110 -6.19 10.37 -17.04
C ALA A 110 -6.04 8.85 -17.26
N LEU A 111 -5.35 8.14 -16.35
CA LEU A 111 -5.17 6.69 -16.42
C LEU A 111 -6.50 5.94 -16.24
N ASP A 112 -7.41 6.40 -15.38
CA ASP A 112 -8.73 5.80 -15.20
C ASP A 112 -9.57 5.92 -16.49
N SER A 113 -9.59 7.10 -17.11
CA SER A 113 -10.29 7.35 -18.36
C SER A 113 -9.75 6.48 -19.51
N MET A 114 -8.42 6.32 -19.59
CA MET A 114 -7.78 5.40 -20.55
C MET A 114 -8.20 3.95 -20.31
N ALA A 115 -8.09 3.47 -19.07
CA ALA A 115 -8.41 2.10 -18.71
C ALA A 115 -9.88 1.75 -19.02
N ARG A 116 -10.81 2.66 -18.72
CA ARG A 116 -12.24 2.47 -18.99
C ARG A 116 -12.54 2.39 -20.48
N LEU A 117 -11.98 3.30 -21.27
CA LEU A 117 -12.17 3.27 -22.72
C LEU A 117 -11.57 2.01 -23.34
N LEU A 118 -10.35 1.62 -22.93
CA LEU A 118 -9.70 0.39 -23.38
C LEU A 118 -10.51 -0.87 -22.99
N THR A 119 -11.09 -0.88 -21.79
CA THR A 119 -11.99 -1.96 -21.35
C THR A 119 -13.23 -2.02 -22.23
N ALA A 120 -13.85 -0.88 -22.53
CA ALA A 120 -15.05 -0.82 -23.37
C ALA A 120 -14.82 -1.37 -24.79
N VAL A 121 -13.59 -1.24 -25.32
CA VAL A 121 -13.21 -1.82 -26.62
C VAL A 121 -12.57 -3.22 -26.50
N SER A 122 -12.54 -3.80 -25.31
CA SER A 122 -11.92 -5.10 -25.01
C SER A 122 -10.43 -5.19 -25.38
N ALA A 123 -9.69 -4.08 -25.23
CA ALA A 123 -8.25 -4.03 -25.45
C ALA A 123 -7.48 -4.55 -24.22
N ARG A 124 -6.49 -5.42 -24.44
CA ARG A 124 -5.65 -6.04 -23.38
C ARG A 124 -4.78 -5.01 -22.66
N GLU A 125 -4.46 -3.92 -23.33
CA GLU A 125 -3.71 -2.78 -22.79
C GLU A 125 -4.40 -2.15 -21.57
N ALA A 126 -5.71 -2.36 -21.40
CA ALA A 126 -6.44 -1.94 -20.20
C ALA A 126 -5.80 -2.47 -18.90
N ASP A 127 -5.29 -3.69 -18.91
CA ASP A 127 -4.67 -4.31 -17.73
C ASP A 127 -3.36 -3.62 -17.34
N GLU A 128 -2.55 -3.23 -18.32
CA GLU A 128 -1.28 -2.54 -18.07
C GLU A 128 -1.52 -1.12 -17.56
N VAL A 129 -2.47 -0.39 -18.15
CA VAL A 129 -2.91 0.92 -17.64
C VAL A 129 -3.48 0.79 -16.23
N GLY A 130 -4.27 -0.25 -15.96
CA GLY A 130 -4.82 -0.55 -14.64
C GLY A 130 -3.74 -0.78 -13.59
N LYS A 131 -2.67 -1.52 -13.91
CA LYS A 131 -1.52 -1.73 -13.02
C LYS A 131 -0.81 -0.40 -12.71
N MET A 132 -0.52 0.40 -13.73
CA MET A 132 0.11 1.71 -13.54
C MET A 132 -0.72 2.65 -12.66
N LYS A 133 -2.05 2.61 -12.80
CA LYS A 133 -2.98 3.36 -11.95
C LYS A 133 -2.90 2.91 -10.50
N MET A 134 -2.92 1.60 -10.23
CA MET A 134 -2.84 1.07 -8.86
C MET A 134 -1.51 1.38 -8.18
N GLU A 135 -0.41 1.32 -8.94
CA GLU A 135 0.91 1.74 -8.46
C GLU A 135 0.94 3.21 -8.08
N LEU A 136 0.37 4.09 -8.93
CA LEU A 136 0.26 5.52 -8.66
C LEU A 136 -0.58 5.78 -7.40
N ARG A 137 -1.74 5.15 -7.27
CA ARG A 137 -2.60 5.29 -6.08
C ARG A 137 -1.89 4.91 -4.80
N ARG A 138 -1.06 3.86 -4.84
CA ARG A 138 -0.23 3.48 -3.69
C ARG A 138 0.77 4.58 -3.33
N LEU A 139 1.42 5.18 -4.34
CA LEU A 139 2.36 6.28 -4.12
C LEU A 139 1.67 7.52 -3.55
N ILE A 140 0.50 7.90 -4.09
CA ILE A 140 -0.31 9.02 -3.60
C ILE A 140 -0.72 8.77 -2.15
N PHE A 141 -1.18 7.57 -1.83
CA PHE A 141 -1.54 7.21 -0.46
C PHE A 141 -0.34 7.26 0.50
N ASP A 142 0.81 6.72 0.11
CA ASP A 142 2.03 6.79 0.92
C ASP A 142 2.48 8.24 1.14
N GLU A 143 2.33 9.11 0.13
CA GLU A 143 2.60 10.54 0.24
C GLU A 143 1.61 11.26 1.15
N GLN A 144 0.31 10.96 1.04
CA GLN A 144 -0.73 11.49 1.92
C GLN A 144 -0.49 11.07 3.36
N VAL A 145 -0.19 9.79 3.63
CA VAL A 145 0.15 9.31 4.97
C VAL A 145 1.38 10.04 5.53
N ARG A 146 2.41 10.29 4.70
CA ARG A 146 3.57 11.10 5.11
C ARG A 146 3.21 12.56 5.33
N GLY A 147 2.29 13.12 4.56
CA GLY A 147 1.79 14.49 4.69
C GLY A 147 0.97 14.67 5.96
N GLU A 148 0.04 13.77 6.24
CA GLU A 148 -0.75 13.73 7.48
C GLU A 148 0.14 13.51 8.69
N LYS A 149 1.13 12.60 8.62
CA LYS A 149 2.14 12.47 9.68
C LYS A 149 2.87 13.78 9.94
N ARG A 150 3.26 14.54 8.89
CA ARG A 150 3.90 15.86 9.03
C ARG A 150 2.94 16.90 9.65
N LYS A 151 1.68 16.96 9.21
CA LYS A 151 0.66 17.91 9.68
C LYS A 151 0.17 17.63 11.10
N ALA A 152 0.02 16.36 11.48
CA ALA A 152 -0.41 15.92 12.81
C ALA A 152 0.69 16.06 13.89
N GLY A 153 1.66 16.96 13.70
CA GLY A 153 2.78 17.13 14.62
C GLY A 153 3.89 16.10 14.41
N GLY A 154 4.19 15.76 13.16
CA GLY A 154 5.35 14.94 12.75
C GLY A 154 6.68 15.65 12.92
N SER A 155 6.86 16.21 14.10
CA SER A 155 8.10 16.62 14.75
C SER A 155 7.85 16.58 16.27
N LEU A 156 7.37 15.46 16.81
CA LEU A 156 7.67 15.07 18.21
C LEU A 156 9.10 14.48 18.31
N ILE A 157 10.02 15.02 17.50
CA ILE A 157 11.42 15.17 17.86
C ILE A 157 11.69 16.66 17.65
N GLU A 158 11.29 17.47 18.63
CA GLU A 158 12.16 18.60 18.94
C GLU A 158 13.55 17.97 19.18
N MET A 159 14.54 18.33 18.36
CA MET A 159 15.94 18.23 18.80
C MET A 159 16.20 19.28 19.90
N ALA A 160 15.36 19.31 20.92
CA ALA A 160 15.64 19.99 22.18
C ALA A 160 16.61 19.10 22.95
N GLY A 161 17.87 19.10 22.49
CA GLY A 161 18.93 18.26 23.01
C GLY A 161 19.91 17.82 21.93
N ALA A 162 20.46 18.76 21.15
CA ALA A 162 21.66 18.51 20.36
C ALA A 162 22.88 18.34 21.28
N GLY A 163 22.88 17.24 22.02
CA GLY A 163 24.03 16.60 22.65
C GLY A 163 24.11 15.16 22.14
N ALA A 164 24.77 14.98 20.99
CA ALA A 164 25.46 13.75 20.56
C ALA A 164 24.78 12.38 20.81
N LEU A 165 23.52 12.18 20.40
CA LEU A 165 23.03 10.81 20.22
C LEU A 165 23.61 10.26 18.91
N LYS A 166 24.41 9.20 19.03
CA LYS A 166 24.99 8.51 17.88
C LYS A 166 23.87 7.81 17.08
N PRO A 167 23.97 7.76 15.74
CA PRO A 167 23.08 6.94 14.91
C PRO A 167 22.99 5.51 15.45
N TRP A 168 21.82 4.87 15.38
CA TRP A 168 21.63 3.52 15.93
C TRP A 168 22.63 2.50 15.37
N ARG A 169 23.08 2.69 14.12
CA ARG A 169 24.08 1.85 13.45
C ARG A 169 25.46 1.91 14.12
N GLU A 170 25.74 2.96 14.90
CA GLU A 170 26.98 3.14 15.64
C GLU A 170 26.89 2.64 17.09
N VAL A 171 25.68 2.36 17.60
CA VAL A 171 25.44 1.94 18.98
C VAL A 171 24.81 0.55 19.11
N VAL A 172 24.33 -0.02 18.00
CA VAL A 172 23.73 -1.36 17.95
C VAL A 172 24.35 -2.15 16.80
N LEU A 173 24.85 -3.34 17.12
CA LEU A 173 25.26 -4.35 16.14
C LEU A 173 24.02 -5.19 15.77
N PRO A 174 23.57 -5.18 14.49
CA PRO A 174 22.50 -6.07 14.06
C PRO A 174 22.89 -7.54 14.25
N HIS A 175 21.90 -8.39 14.49
CA HIS A 175 22.12 -9.83 14.57
C HIS A 175 22.66 -10.38 13.23
N ALA A 176 23.44 -11.46 13.28
CA ALA A 176 24.24 -11.93 12.14
C ALA A 176 23.42 -12.35 10.91
N ASP A 177 22.17 -12.77 11.12
CA ASP A 177 21.17 -13.09 10.09
C ASP A 177 20.65 -11.83 9.39
N VAL A 178 20.36 -10.75 10.13
CA VAL A 178 19.93 -9.45 9.62
C VAL A 178 21.09 -8.76 8.91
N ALA A 179 22.28 -8.74 9.51
CA ALA A 179 23.49 -8.18 8.91
C ALA A 179 23.91 -8.94 7.65
N GLY A 180 23.73 -10.27 7.64
CA GLY A 180 24.09 -11.15 6.52
C GLY A 180 23.00 -11.32 5.45
N GLY A 181 21.83 -10.68 5.60
CA GLY A 181 20.71 -10.81 4.66
C GLY A 181 20.06 -12.20 4.58
N ARG A 182 20.28 -13.06 5.58
CA ARG A 182 19.79 -14.45 5.64
C ARG A 182 18.53 -14.63 6.50
N TYR A 183 17.83 -13.54 6.80
CA TYR A 183 16.65 -13.57 7.67
C TYR A 183 15.43 -14.16 6.94
N GLN A 184 14.71 -15.08 7.59
CA GLN A 184 13.42 -15.56 7.09
C GLN A 184 12.29 -14.81 7.78
N GLN A 185 11.40 -14.20 7.00
CA GLN A 185 10.29 -13.41 7.55
C GLN A 185 9.33 -14.23 8.42
N ALA A 186 9.28 -15.55 8.22
CA ALA A 186 8.47 -16.49 8.98
C ALA A 186 9.00 -16.74 10.41
N GLU A 187 10.29 -16.56 10.67
CA GLU A 187 10.90 -16.81 12.00
C GLU A 187 10.53 -15.72 13.03
N PHE A 188 10.04 -14.56 12.59
CA PHE A 188 9.69 -13.43 13.46
C PHE A 188 8.19 -13.34 13.79
N ALA A 189 7.39 -14.29 13.33
CA ALA A 189 5.98 -14.34 13.65
C ALA A 189 5.78 -15.10 14.97
N ALA A 190 5.58 -14.35 16.06
CA ALA A 190 5.17 -14.92 17.34
C ALA A 190 3.86 -15.73 17.16
N ASP A 191 3.88 -17.01 17.58
CA ASP A 191 2.72 -17.90 17.61
C ASP A 191 2.50 -18.41 19.04
N LEU A 192 1.40 -17.97 19.66
CA LEU A 192 1.05 -18.35 21.02
C LEU A 192 0.70 -19.85 21.14
N TRP A 193 0.13 -20.45 20.09
CA TRP A 193 -0.25 -21.85 20.11
C TRP A 193 0.99 -22.76 20.12
N GLN A 194 1.99 -22.47 19.29
CA GLN A 194 3.26 -23.20 19.31
C GLN A 194 3.95 -23.09 20.67
N VAL A 195 4.00 -21.88 21.25
CA VAL A 195 4.59 -21.67 22.58
C VAL A 195 3.82 -22.43 23.66
N HIS A 196 2.49 -22.47 23.58
CA HIS A 196 1.67 -23.26 24.50
C HIS A 196 1.98 -24.76 24.42
N LEU A 197 2.23 -25.29 23.22
CA LEU A 197 2.64 -26.69 22.99
C LEU A 197 4.11 -26.97 23.37
N GLY A 198 4.89 -25.96 23.75
CA GLY A 198 6.33 -26.11 24.00
C GLY A 198 7.19 -26.23 22.73
N GLU A 199 6.64 -25.81 21.60
CA GLU A 199 7.28 -25.78 20.29
C GLU A 199 7.80 -24.37 19.95
N GLY A 200 8.56 -24.27 18.86
CA GLY A 200 9.09 -23.00 18.35
C GLY A 200 10.41 -22.56 18.99
N PRO A 201 10.93 -21.38 18.57
CA PRO A 201 12.20 -20.85 19.03
C PRO A 201 12.22 -20.50 20.53
N ASP A 202 13.36 -20.71 21.18
CA ASP A 202 13.54 -20.42 22.62
C ASP A 202 13.23 -18.97 22.99
N GLU A 203 13.47 -18.02 22.09
CA GLU A 203 13.17 -16.60 22.31
C GLU A 203 11.68 -16.29 22.50
N TYR A 204 10.78 -17.15 22.01
CA TYR A 204 9.35 -17.05 22.27
C TYR A 204 8.87 -18.08 23.29
N ARG A 205 9.55 -19.21 23.43
CA ARG A 205 9.13 -20.33 24.28
C ARG A 205 9.59 -20.21 25.74
N ASP A 206 10.83 -19.80 25.97
CA ASP A 206 11.41 -19.65 27.30
C ASP A 206 11.06 -18.27 27.89
N PRO A 207 10.41 -18.21 29.08
CA PRO A 207 10.03 -16.94 29.67
C PRO A 207 11.22 -16.00 29.95
N ARG A 208 12.38 -16.53 30.36
CA ARG A 208 13.56 -15.72 30.70
C ARG A 208 14.13 -15.09 29.44
N GLU A 209 14.27 -15.88 28.37
CA GLU A 209 14.71 -15.37 27.07
C GLU A 209 13.73 -14.36 26.47
N PHE A 210 12.42 -14.64 26.58
CA PHE A 210 11.38 -13.74 26.11
C PHE A 210 11.47 -12.36 26.78
N PHE A 211 11.51 -12.30 28.12
CA PHE A 211 11.58 -11.02 28.85
C PHE A 211 12.96 -10.36 28.71
N ARG A 212 14.05 -11.12 28.57
CA ARG A 212 15.38 -10.58 28.28
C ARG A 212 15.44 -9.81 26.96
N ARG A 213 14.67 -10.26 25.95
CA ARG A 213 14.60 -9.64 24.62
C ARG A 213 13.45 -8.65 24.47
N THR A 214 12.51 -8.62 25.42
CA THR A 214 11.34 -7.76 25.36
C THR A 214 11.57 -6.47 26.12
N TYR A 215 11.53 -5.35 25.40
CA TYR A 215 11.42 -4.04 26.04
C TYR A 215 9.99 -3.82 26.54
N LEU A 216 9.83 -3.66 27.86
CA LEU A 216 8.53 -3.38 28.49
C LEU A 216 8.11 -1.93 28.23
N THR A 217 7.44 -1.72 27.10
CA THR A 217 6.80 -0.43 26.79
C THR A 217 5.79 -0.06 27.87
N GLU A 218 5.46 1.23 27.98
CA GLU A 218 4.47 1.71 28.93
C GLU A 218 3.12 0.99 28.78
N SER A 219 2.66 0.76 27.55
CA SER A 219 1.40 0.05 27.29
C SER A 219 1.45 -1.41 27.70
N LEU A 220 2.56 -2.11 27.41
CA LEU A 220 2.74 -3.50 27.84
C LEU A 220 2.83 -3.60 29.36
N ARG A 221 3.58 -2.69 30.00
CA ARG A 221 3.68 -2.61 31.45
C ARG A 221 2.31 -2.43 32.10
N ARG A 222 1.49 -1.48 31.63
CA ARG A 222 0.12 -1.27 32.14
C ARG A 222 -0.75 -2.51 31.97
N LEU A 223 -0.66 -3.20 30.83
CA LEU A 223 -1.37 -4.46 30.58
C LEU A 223 -0.97 -5.53 31.61
N LEU A 224 0.33 -5.73 31.84
CA LEU A 224 0.83 -6.72 32.79
C LEU A 224 0.43 -6.37 34.23
N VAL A 225 0.55 -5.10 34.65
CA VAL A 225 0.10 -4.64 35.98
C VAL A 225 -1.38 -4.93 36.19
N GLY A 226 -2.23 -4.60 35.23
CA GLY A 226 -3.67 -4.87 35.30
C GLY A 226 -3.98 -6.36 35.40
N ALA A 227 -3.27 -7.21 34.66
CA ALA A 227 -3.41 -8.66 34.75
C ALA A 227 -3.03 -9.20 36.13
N VAL A 228 -1.92 -8.72 36.69
CA VAL A 228 -1.46 -9.05 38.05
C VAL A 228 -2.48 -8.62 39.11
N GLN A 229 -2.98 -7.37 39.05
CA GLN A 229 -3.99 -6.86 39.99
C GLN A 229 -5.30 -7.64 39.89
N ARG A 230 -5.75 -7.97 38.67
CA ARG A 230 -6.97 -8.77 38.43
C ARG A 230 -6.85 -10.15 39.06
N LEU A 231 -5.78 -10.87 38.75
CA LEU A 231 -5.61 -12.26 39.16
C LEU A 231 -5.20 -12.42 40.63
N SER A 232 -4.73 -11.35 41.28
CA SER A 232 -4.54 -11.27 42.72
C SER A 232 -5.77 -10.77 43.49
N GLY A 233 -6.91 -10.55 42.83
CA GLY A 233 -8.16 -10.13 43.49
C GLY A 233 -8.21 -8.65 43.89
N ARG A 234 -7.28 -7.83 43.42
CA ARG A 234 -7.18 -6.38 43.72
C ARG A 234 -7.97 -5.50 42.76
N GLY A 235 -8.71 -6.12 41.83
CA GLY A 235 -9.49 -5.44 40.80
C GLY A 235 -8.63 -5.01 39.60
N ALA A 236 -9.29 -4.89 38.44
CA ALA A 236 -8.80 -4.38 37.15
C ALA A 236 -9.82 -4.79 36.07
N ASP A 237 -9.63 -4.31 34.86
CA ASP A 237 -10.52 -4.60 33.72
C ASP A 237 -10.59 -6.12 33.44
N PRO A 238 -11.80 -6.72 33.45
CA PRO A 238 -11.97 -8.15 33.19
C PRO A 238 -11.80 -8.53 31.71
N VAL A 239 -11.96 -7.56 30.82
CA VAL A 239 -11.90 -7.75 29.36
C VAL A 239 -11.02 -6.65 28.80
N VAL A 240 -9.94 -7.04 28.13
CA VAL A 240 -8.99 -6.10 27.51
C VAL A 240 -8.96 -6.35 26.01
N GLN A 241 -9.26 -5.33 25.22
CA GLN A 241 -9.17 -5.39 23.77
C GLN A 241 -7.79 -4.92 23.29
N LEU A 242 -7.00 -5.82 22.71
CA LEU A 242 -5.71 -5.47 22.11
C LEU A 242 -5.93 -4.82 20.73
N GLN A 243 -6.00 -3.49 20.70
CA GLN A 243 -6.14 -2.73 19.45
C GLN A 243 -4.77 -2.25 18.96
N THR A 244 -4.21 -2.93 17.95
CA THR A 244 -3.04 -2.44 17.20
C THR A 244 -3.15 -2.80 15.73
N ASN A 245 -2.48 -2.04 14.86
CA ASN A 245 -2.38 -2.34 13.42
C ASN A 245 -1.63 -3.66 13.15
N PHE A 246 -1.59 -4.12 11.90
CA PHE A 246 -0.82 -5.30 11.52
C PHE A 246 0.65 -5.15 11.93
N GLY A 247 1.24 -6.19 12.55
CA GLY A 247 2.60 -6.13 13.11
C GLY A 247 2.74 -5.35 14.43
N GLY A 248 1.65 -4.83 15.00
CA GLY A 248 1.69 -4.03 16.24
C GLY A 248 1.79 -4.84 17.55
N GLY A 249 2.38 -6.03 17.54
CA GLY A 249 2.73 -6.77 18.77
C GLY A 249 1.59 -7.41 19.56
N LYS A 250 0.39 -7.66 18.99
CA LYS A 250 -0.73 -8.30 19.72
C LYS A 250 -0.35 -9.67 20.28
N THR A 251 0.18 -10.55 19.43
CA THR A 251 0.61 -11.89 19.87
C THR A 251 1.76 -11.79 20.87
N HIS A 252 2.63 -10.80 20.73
CA HIS A 252 3.70 -10.52 21.69
C HIS A 252 3.15 -10.14 23.08
N SER A 253 2.14 -9.27 23.13
CA SER A 253 1.46 -8.92 24.39
C SER A 253 0.76 -10.13 25.02
N MET A 254 0.15 -11.00 24.20
CA MET A 254 -0.45 -12.24 24.70
C MET A 254 0.61 -13.22 25.23
N LEU A 255 1.77 -13.34 24.57
CA LEU A 255 2.90 -14.14 25.05
C LEU A 255 3.46 -13.59 26.36
N ALA A 256 3.59 -12.27 26.49
CA ALA A 256 4.05 -11.65 27.74
C ALA A 256 3.12 -11.99 28.90
N LEU A 257 1.79 -11.93 28.68
CA LEU A 257 0.81 -12.38 29.66
C LEU A 257 0.96 -13.88 29.95
N PHE A 258 1.09 -14.72 28.93
CA PHE A 258 1.26 -16.16 29.12
C PHE A 258 2.50 -16.50 29.95
N HIS A 259 3.63 -15.86 29.68
CA HIS A 259 4.89 -16.08 30.38
C HIS A 259 4.93 -15.48 31.78
N LEU A 260 4.23 -14.36 32.02
CA LEU A 260 4.08 -13.76 33.33
C LEU A 260 3.50 -14.75 34.36
N PHE A 261 2.62 -15.64 33.92
CA PHE A 261 1.99 -16.68 34.74
C PHE A 261 2.60 -18.07 34.50
N SER A 262 3.87 -18.14 34.12
CA SER A 262 4.60 -19.40 33.91
C SER A 262 4.95 -20.17 35.19
N GLY A 263 4.81 -19.53 36.35
CA GLY A 263 5.20 -20.08 37.67
C GLY A 263 6.65 -19.77 38.08
N LEU A 264 7.42 -19.08 37.24
CA LEU A 264 8.74 -18.57 37.61
C LEU A 264 8.65 -17.38 38.56
N SER A 265 9.71 -17.18 39.36
CA SER A 265 9.78 -16.01 40.24
C SER A 265 9.89 -14.73 39.40
N PRO A 266 9.21 -13.63 39.77
CA PRO A 266 9.37 -12.33 39.11
C PRO A 266 10.82 -11.86 39.00
N SER A 267 11.66 -12.23 39.98
CA SER A 267 13.09 -11.91 40.01
C SER A 267 13.92 -12.60 38.93
N GLU A 268 13.39 -13.67 38.33
CA GLU A 268 14.04 -14.39 37.23
C GLU A 268 13.70 -13.77 35.85
N LEU A 269 12.73 -12.85 35.81
CA LEU A 269 12.19 -12.28 34.59
C LEU A 269 12.53 -10.78 34.52
N PRO A 270 13.45 -10.36 33.63
CA PRO A 270 13.86 -8.96 33.52
C PRO A 270 12.67 -8.00 33.39
N GLY A 271 12.62 -6.99 34.27
CA GLY A 271 11.58 -5.95 34.29
C GLY A 271 10.25 -6.34 34.93
N VAL A 272 10.03 -7.62 35.27
CA VAL A 272 8.77 -8.09 35.86
C VAL A 272 8.65 -7.75 37.34
N GLU A 273 9.76 -7.65 38.09
CA GLU A 273 9.73 -7.18 39.49
C GLU A 273 9.06 -5.81 39.62
N GLU A 274 9.36 -4.87 38.72
CA GLU A 274 8.74 -3.55 38.72
C GLU A 274 7.23 -3.61 38.41
N VAL A 275 6.80 -4.58 37.59
CA VAL A 275 5.37 -4.82 37.31
C VAL A 275 4.66 -5.26 38.59
N PHE A 276 5.24 -6.20 39.34
CA PHE A 276 4.67 -6.68 40.61
C PHE A 276 4.63 -5.58 41.66
N ALA A 277 5.73 -4.82 41.80
CA ALA A 277 5.77 -3.66 42.69
C ALA A 277 4.70 -2.62 42.32
N SER A 278 4.51 -2.33 41.03
CA SER A 278 3.48 -1.40 40.55
C SER A 278 2.05 -1.92 40.76
N ALA A 279 1.86 -3.25 40.77
CA ALA A 279 0.60 -3.89 41.14
C ALA A 279 0.37 -3.93 42.67
N GLY A 280 1.37 -3.50 43.45
CA GLY A 280 1.37 -3.49 44.90
C GLY A 280 1.63 -4.86 45.54
N LEU A 281 2.00 -5.89 44.78
CA LEU A 281 2.29 -7.22 45.33
C LEU A 281 3.69 -7.24 45.97
N GLY A 282 3.78 -7.84 47.15
CA GLY A 282 5.08 -8.12 47.78
C GLY A 282 5.79 -9.31 47.14
N SER A 283 7.11 -9.42 47.35
CA SER A 283 8.00 -10.42 46.75
C SER A 283 7.68 -11.90 47.06
N GLY A 284 6.67 -12.17 47.89
CA GLY A 284 6.26 -13.51 48.31
C GLY A 284 4.83 -13.91 47.93
N GLU A 285 4.06 -13.03 47.26
CA GLU A 285 2.71 -13.36 46.81
C GLU A 285 2.77 -14.16 45.49
N GLN A 286 2.32 -15.41 45.53
CA GLN A 286 2.29 -16.29 44.36
C GLN A 286 1.05 -16.04 43.50
N LEU A 287 1.26 -15.79 42.21
CA LEU A 287 0.19 -15.73 41.22
C LEU A 287 -0.23 -17.15 40.80
N PRO A 288 -1.47 -17.34 40.32
CA PRO A 288 -1.87 -18.61 39.73
C PRO A 288 -0.98 -18.96 38.54
N SER A 289 -0.49 -20.20 38.50
CA SER A 289 0.27 -20.72 37.34
C SER A 289 -0.68 -21.16 36.23
N VAL A 290 -0.35 -20.79 35.00
CA VAL A 290 -1.08 -21.16 33.77
C VAL A 290 -0.40 -22.36 33.06
N ARG A 291 0.87 -22.66 33.38
CA ARG A 291 1.55 -23.86 32.89
C ARG A 291 1.24 -25.03 33.82
N LYS A 292 0.57 -26.05 33.29
CA LYS A 292 0.49 -27.40 33.86
C LYS A 292 1.57 -28.26 33.23
#